data_AF-A0A0C9T7L8-F1
#
_entry.id   AF-A0A0C9T7L8-F1
#
_cell.length_a   1.000
_cell.length_b   1.000
_cell.length_c   1.000
_cell.angle_alpha   90.00
_cell.angle_beta   90.00
_cell.angle_gamma   90.00
#
_symmetry.space_group_name_H-M   'P 1'
#
loop_
_entity.id
_entity.type
_entity.pdbx_description
1 polymer ?
#
loop_
_entity_poly.entity_id
_entity_poly.type
_entity_poly.pdbx_seq_one_letter_code
_entity_poly.pdbx_strand_id
1 'polypeptide(L)' 'LPKMQEAMVFVNALRHASLDDAVSKLDDDALHRLRNPPQEHLSIDSPGTKYSIETYLALEHSSQVAYQSVC' A
#
# COMPACT_ATOMS: atom_id res chain seq x y z
N LEU A 1 9.75 9.82 -9.71
CA LEU A 1 9.27 8.78 -8.78
C LEU A 1 8.07 8.06 -9.41
N PRO A 2 8.29 7.12 -10.33
CA PRO A 2 7.21 6.38 -11.01
C PRO A 2 6.27 5.69 -10.01
N LYS A 3 6.84 5.11 -8.95
CA LYS A 3 6.10 4.40 -7.89
C LYS A 3 5.12 5.26 -7.09
N MET A 4 5.44 6.54 -6.84
CA MET A 4 4.49 7.44 -6.16
C MET A 4 3.31 7.78 -7.06
N GLN A 5 3.54 7.91 -8.37
CA GLN A 5 2.48 8.14 -9.34
C GLN A 5 1.60 6.89 -9.48
N GLU A 6 2.20 5.70 -9.54
CA GLU A 6 1.50 4.41 -9.53
C GLU A 6 0.65 4.24 -8.25
N ALA A 7 1.20 4.55 -7.08
CA ALA A 7 0.46 4.50 -5.82
C ALA A 7 -0.74 5.46 -5.82
N MET A 8 -0.57 6.69 -6.31
CA MET A 8 -1.67 7.65 -6.42
C MET A 8 -2.74 7.20 -7.42
N VAL A 9 -2.34 6.63 -8.55
CA VAL A 9 -3.27 6.04 -9.53
C VAL A 9 -4.05 4.88 -8.90
N PHE A 10 -3.37 4.02 -8.14
CA PHE A 10 -4.00 2.90 -7.44
C PHE A 10 -5.00 3.37 -6.37
N VAL A 11 -4.64 4.36 -5.55
CA VAL A 11 -5.55 4.97 -4.56
C VAL A 11 -6.78 5.57 -5.24
N ASN A 12 -6.59 6.24 -6.37
CA ASN A 12 -7.71 6.80 -7.13
C ASN A 12 -8.58 5.70 -7.75
N ALA A 13 -7.99 4.61 -8.25
CA ALA A 13 -8.72 3.47 -8.78
C ALA A 13 -9.57 2.79 -7.70
N LEU A 14 -9.01 2.59 -6.50
CA LEU A 14 -9.73 2.03 -5.35
C LEU A 14 -10.95 2.85 -4.96
N ARG A 15 -10.84 4.19 -4.96
CA ARG A 15 -11.96 5.09 -4.64
C ARG A 15 -13.18 4.87 -5.55
N HIS A 16 -12.95 4.48 -6.80
CA HIS A 16 -14.00 4.29 -7.81
C HIS A 16 -14.30 2.81 -8.09
N ALA A 17 -13.66 1.88 -7.37
CA ALA A 17 -13.87 0.46 -7.57
C ALA A 17 -15.26 0.04 -7.05
N SER A 18 -15.90 -0.87 -7.76
CA SER A 18 -17.06 -1.59 -7.24
C SER A 18 -16.58 -2.59 -6.20
N LEU A 19 -16.97 -2.40 -4.94
CA LEU A 19 -16.57 -3.25 -3.81
C LEU A 19 -17.76 -4.08 -3.26
N ASP A 20 -18.92 -4.01 -3.91
CA ASP A 20 -20.18 -4.61 -3.44
C ASP A 20 -20.33 -6.09 -3.85
N ASP A 21 -19.24 -6.77 -4.21
CA ASP A 21 -19.31 -8.17 -4.60
C ASP A 21 -19.50 -9.09 -3.37
N ALA A 22 -20.41 -10.06 -3.50
CA ALA A 22 -20.81 -10.96 -2.41
C ALA A 22 -19.70 -11.94 -1.99
N VAL A 23 -18.60 -12.02 -2.73
CA VAL A 23 -17.49 -12.96 -2.50
C VAL A 23 -16.28 -12.26 -1.85
N SER A 24 -16.27 -10.91 -1.82
CA SER A 24 -15.20 -10.07 -1.27
C SER A 24 -14.85 -10.39 0.19
N LYS A 25 -15.84 -10.85 0.97
CA LYS A 25 -15.76 -11.04 2.43
C LYS A 25 -15.27 -9.78 3.16
N LEU A 26 -15.41 -8.60 2.55
CA LEU A 26 -15.10 -7.34 3.21
C LEU A 26 -16.22 -7.04 4.20
N ASP A 27 -15.85 -6.82 5.46
CA ASP A 27 -16.79 -6.29 6.44
C ASP A 27 -17.06 -4.79 6.16
N ASP A 28 -18.10 -4.27 6.82
CA ASP A 28 -18.54 -2.88 6.63
C ASP A 28 -17.42 -1.88 6.97
N ASP A 29 -16.59 -2.20 7.98
CA ASP A 29 -15.46 -1.36 8.41
C ASP A 29 -14.35 -1.32 7.35
N ALA A 30 -14.00 -2.47 6.76
CA ALA A 30 -13.02 -2.55 5.68
C ALA A 30 -13.51 -1.82 4.43
N LEU A 31 -14.78 -1.99 4.05
CA LEU A 31 -15.41 -1.25 2.96
C LEU A 31 -15.38 0.26 3.21
N HIS A 32 -15.72 0.68 4.43
CA HIS A 32 -15.71 2.08 4.82
C HIS A 32 -14.30 2.67 4.70
N ARG A 33 -13.28 1.97 5.19
CA ARG A 33 -11.87 2.41 5.11
C ARG A 33 -11.33 2.47 3.68
N LEU A 34 -11.73 1.54 2.81
CA LEU A 34 -11.32 1.54 1.40
C LEU A 34 -11.95 2.70 0.63
N ARG A 35 -13.23 2.99 0.89
CA ARG A 35 -13.95 4.12 0.29
C ARG A 35 -13.49 5.47 0.86
N ASN A 36 -13.10 5.49 2.13
CA ASN A 36 -12.67 6.69 2.86
C ASN A 36 -11.27 6.48 3.43
N PRO A 37 -10.23 6.45 2.57
CA PRO A 37 -8.87 6.25 3.04
C PRO A 37 -8.47 7.38 3.98
N PRO A 38 -7.73 7.09 5.07
CA PRO A 38 -7.20 8.13 5.95
C PRO A 38 -6.51 9.22 5.15
N GLN A 39 -6.95 10.47 5.34
CA GLN A 39 -6.36 11.65 4.70
C GLN A 39 -5.29 12.28 5.58
N GLU A 40 -5.19 11.85 6.84
CA GLU A 40 -4.16 12.27 7.77
C GLU A 40 -2.79 11.72 7.34
N HIS A 41 -1.76 12.51 7.59
CA HIS A 41 -0.40 12.07 7.32
C HIS A 41 -0.04 10.95 8.30
N LEU A 42 0.35 9.78 7.78
CA LEU A 42 0.84 8.69 8.61
C LEU A 42 2.12 9.15 9.33
N SER A 43 2.06 9.23 10.67
CA SER A 43 3.25 9.46 11.49
C SER A 43 3.72 8.15 12.11
N ILE A 44 5.01 7.86 11.98
CA ILE A 44 5.66 6.73 12.64
C ILE A 44 6.71 7.34 13.57
N ASP A 45 6.29 7.60 14.81
CA ASP A 45 7.08 8.38 15.77
C ASP A 45 8.24 7.58 16.38
N SER A 46 8.12 6.25 16.41
CA SER A 46 9.16 5.35 16.89
C SER A 46 10.30 5.27 15.85
N PRO A 47 11.51 5.76 16.17
CA PRO A 47 12.63 5.71 15.23
C PRO A 47 13.02 4.28 14.86
N GLY A 48 12.93 3.36 15.82
CA GLY A 48 13.22 1.93 15.60
C GLY A 48 12.21 1.28 14.65
N THR A 49 10.92 1.58 14.83
CA THR A 49 9.86 1.08 13.95
C THR A 49 10.04 1.63 12.53
N LYS A 50 10.28 2.93 12.40
CA LYS A 50 10.55 3.56 11.11
C LYS A 50 11.74 2.91 10.40
N TYR A 51 12.87 2.76 11.10
CA TYR A 51 14.06 2.11 10.54
C TYR A 51 13.82 0.66 10.12
N SER A 52 13.06 -0.12 10.91
CA SER A 52 12.74 -1.50 10.56
C SER A 52 11.89 -1.61 9.29
N ILE A 53 10.91 -0.71 9.11
CA ILE A 53 10.05 -0.68 7.92
C ILE A 53 10.87 -0.27 6.69
N GLU A 54 11.68 0.79 6.82
CA GLU A 54 12.56 1.24 5.74
C GLU A 54 13.54 0.13 5.30
N THR A 55 14.15 -0.55 6.27
CA THR A 55 15.07 -1.66 6.01
C THR A 55 14.36 -2.82 5.30
N TYR A 56 13.17 -3.21 5.77
CA TYR A 56 12.38 -4.27 5.14
C TYR A 56 12.04 -3.94 3.69
N LEU A 57 11.52 -2.74 3.44
CA LEU A 57 11.15 -2.30 2.09
C LEU A 57 12.37 -2.22 1.15
N ALA A 58 13.51 -1.73 1.66
CA ALA A 58 14.74 -1.69 0.88
C ALA A 58 15.25 -3.09 0.53
N LEU A 59 15.16 -4.04 1.46
CA LEU A 59 15.54 -5.43 1.24
C LEU A 59 14.62 -6.14 0.25
N GLU A 60 13.31 -5.96 0.38
CA GLU A 60 12.30 -6.52 -0.53
C GLU A 60 12.54 -6.03 -1.96
N HIS A 61 12.71 -4.72 -2.14
CA HIS A 61 13.04 -4.14 -3.42
C HIS A 61 14.34 -4.69 -4.01
N SER A 62 15.40 -4.76 -3.20
CA SER A 62 16.69 -5.28 -3.64
C SER A 62 16.59 -6.74 -4.07
N SER A 63 15.79 -7.54 -3.36
CA SER A 63 15.55 -8.95 -3.67
C SER A 63 14.80 -9.11 -5.00
N GLN A 64 13.77 -8.29 -5.23
CA GLN A 64 13.01 -8.30 -6.48
C GLN A 64 13.89 -7.91 -7.68
N VAL A 65 14.70 -6.86 -7.54
CA VAL A 65 15.66 -6.42 -8.57
C VAL A 65 16.69 -7.51 -8.85
N ALA A 66 17.25 -8.13 -7.82
CA ALA A 66 18.22 -9.21 -7.99
C ALA A 66 17.61 -10.40 -8.75
N TYR A 67 16.39 -10.82 -8.39
CA TYR A 67 15.69 -11.89 -9.09
C TYR A 67 15.44 -11.55 -10.57
N GLN A 68 14.89 -10.36 -10.84
CA GLN A 68 14.64 -9.87 -12.20
C GLN A 68 15.90 -9.66 -13.04
N SER A 69 17.07 -9.58 -12.42
CA SER A 69 18.35 -9.45 -13.15
C SER A 69 18.93 -10.79 -13.63
N VAL A 70 18.45 -11.90 -13.06
CA VAL A 70 18.88 -13.26 -13.40
C VAL A 70 17.92 -13.95 -14.37
N CYS A 71 16.63 -13.61 -14.30
CA CYS A 71 15.59 -14.05 -15.24
C CYS A 71 15.47 -13.12 -16.45
#